data_AF-A0AAD0QKI4-F1
#
_entry.id   AF-A0AAD0QKI4-F1
#
_cell.length_a   1.000
_cell.length_b   1.000
_cell.length_c   1.000
_cell.angle_alpha   90.00
_cell.angle_beta   90.00
_cell.angle_gamma   90.00
#
_symmetry.space_group_name_H-M   'P 1'
#
loop_
_entity.id
_entity.type
_entity.pdbx_description
1 polymer ?
#
loop_
_entity_poly.entity_id
_entity_poly.type
_entity_poly.pdbx_seq_one_letter_code
_entity_poly.pdbx_strand_id
1 'polypeptide(L)'
;MKKIVIGTALALALLLSGCSENVNDKAKVEFKETMLSIKPENYFKEWTETKAMFEKKYGQDVNVWFEELKETNEWKALANKAKQKTVGKIPTY
;
A
#
# COMPACT_ATOMS: atom_id res chain seq x y z
N MET A 1 -21.13 -24.49 -18.32
CA MET A 1 -20.72 -23.10 -18.61
C MET A 1 -19.98 -22.55 -17.38
N LYS A 2 -18.64 -22.40 -17.46
CA LYS A 2 -17.81 -21.94 -16.34
C LYS A 2 -17.99 -20.43 -16.17
N LYS A 3 -18.43 -20.01 -14.98
CA LYS A 3 -18.66 -18.60 -14.61
C LYS A 3 -17.31 -17.88 -14.57
N ILE A 4 -17.21 -16.79 -15.29
CA ILE A 4 -16.04 -15.92 -15.31
C ILE A 4 -16.01 -15.17 -13.97
N VAL A 5 -14.97 -15.39 -13.17
CA VAL A 5 -14.67 -14.58 -11.99
C VAL A 5 -13.81 -13.40 -12.45
N ILE A 6 -14.46 -12.33 -12.91
CA ILE A 6 -13.81 -11.01 -13.02
C ILE A 6 -13.97 -10.35 -11.65
N GLY A 7 -13.01 -10.59 -10.77
CA GLY A 7 -12.97 -10.04 -9.42
C GLY A 7 -11.86 -9.01 -9.29
N THR A 8 -12.21 -7.74 -9.52
CA THR A 8 -11.63 -6.57 -8.84
C THR A 8 -10.11 -6.34 -8.98
N ALA A 9 -9.63 -6.04 -10.18
CA ALA A 9 -8.26 -5.52 -10.36
C ALA A 9 -8.13 -4.24 -11.22
N LEU A 10 -9.23 -3.68 -11.77
CA LEU A 10 -9.13 -2.58 -12.75
C LEU A 10 -9.98 -1.33 -12.44
N ALA A 11 -10.46 -1.13 -11.21
CA ALA A 11 -11.26 0.05 -10.89
C ALA A 11 -10.44 1.32 -10.54
N LEU A 12 -9.15 1.20 -10.25
CA LEU A 12 -8.32 2.35 -9.86
C LEU A 12 -7.76 3.14 -11.06
N ALA A 13 -7.78 2.57 -12.27
CA ALA A 13 -7.25 3.23 -13.47
C ALA A 13 -8.19 4.31 -14.06
N LEU A 14 -9.46 4.34 -13.66
CA LEU A 14 -10.48 5.22 -14.27
C LEU A 14 -10.65 6.59 -13.59
N LEU A 15 -9.90 6.90 -12.53
CA LEU A 15 -9.99 8.19 -11.83
C LEU A 15 -9.03 9.28 -12.34
N LEU A 16 -8.20 9.00 -13.37
CA LEU A 16 -7.07 9.87 -13.73
C LEU A 16 -7.25 10.69 -15.04
N SER A 17 -8.41 10.68 -15.69
CA SER A 17 -8.58 11.40 -16.96
C SER A 17 -8.96 12.88 -16.82
N GLY A 18 -8.46 13.60 -15.81
CA GLY A 18 -8.62 15.05 -15.78
C GLY A 18 -8.26 15.71 -14.46
N CYS A 19 -6.99 16.08 -14.29
CA CYS A 19 -6.54 17.31 -13.60
C CYS A 19 -5.02 17.39 -13.76
N SER A 20 -4.51 18.57 -14.14
CA SER A 20 -3.09 18.94 -14.26
C SER A 20 -2.17 18.10 -13.35
N GLU A 21 -1.32 17.25 -13.93
CA GLU A 21 -0.40 16.36 -13.20
C GLU A 21 0.54 17.19 -12.30
N ASN A 22 0.12 17.43 -11.06
CA ASN A 22 1.00 17.93 -10.03
C ASN A 22 1.94 16.76 -9.67
N VAL A 23 3.25 16.98 -9.81
CA VAL A 23 4.29 15.98 -9.52
C VAL A 23 4.10 15.36 -8.13
N ASN A 24 3.56 16.14 -7.18
CA ASN A 24 3.24 15.72 -5.83
C ASN A 24 2.11 14.67 -5.77
N ASP A 25 1.08 14.81 -6.61
CA ASP A 25 -0.06 13.87 -6.64
C ASP A 25 0.36 12.52 -7.21
N LYS A 26 1.23 12.53 -8.24
CA LYS A 26 1.80 11.32 -8.81
C LYS A 26 2.69 10.56 -7.82
N ALA A 27 3.54 11.28 -7.07
CA ALA A 27 4.39 10.70 -6.04
C ALA A 27 3.57 10.05 -4.91
N LYS A 28 2.50 10.73 -4.47
CA LYS A 28 1.58 10.22 -3.45
C LYS A 28 0.84 8.96 -3.90
N VAL A 29 0.40 8.91 -5.16
CA VAL A 29 -0.24 7.71 -5.74
C VAL A 29 0.76 6.55 -5.79
N GLU A 30 1.96 6.78 -6.35
CA GLU A 30 3.00 5.75 -6.44
C GLU A 30 3.40 5.22 -5.04
N PHE A 31 3.47 6.10 -4.05
CA PHE A 31 3.72 5.75 -2.66
C PHE A 31 2.63 4.83 -2.09
N LYS A 32 1.35 5.21 -2.26
CA LYS A 32 0.20 4.41 -1.82
C LYS A 32 0.22 3.03 -2.46
N GLU A 33 0.39 2.96 -3.78
CA GLU A 33 0.40 1.69 -4.52
C GLU A 33 1.54 0.78 -4.08
N THR A 34 2.73 1.34 -3.88
CA THR A 34 3.91 0.58 -3.41
C THR A 34 3.68 0.03 -2.00
N MET A 35 3.18 0.85 -1.08
CA MET A 35 2.87 0.44 0.28
C MET A 35 1.79 -0.66 0.34
N LEU A 36 0.73 -0.54 -0.46
CA LEU A 36 -0.34 -1.54 -0.50
C LEU A 36 0.07 -2.84 -1.20
N SER A 37 1.13 -2.81 -2.00
CA SER A 37 1.69 -3.99 -2.68
C SER A 37 2.61 -4.83 -1.78
N ILE A 38 2.95 -4.33 -0.59
CA ILE A 38 3.78 -5.04 0.37
C ILE A 38 3.15 -6.38 0.72
N LYS A 39 3.94 -7.45 0.67
CA LYS A 39 3.47 -8.77 1.07
C LYS A 39 3.21 -8.80 2.58
N PRO A 40 2.08 -9.36 3.05
CA PRO A 40 1.77 -9.41 4.49
C PRO A 40 2.86 -10.06 5.35
N GLU A 41 3.62 -11.02 4.81
CA GLU A 41 4.76 -11.66 5.50
C GLU A 41 5.96 -10.75 5.74
N ASN A 42 6.16 -9.75 4.88
CA ASN A 42 7.27 -8.81 4.95
C ASN A 42 6.83 -7.43 5.48
N TYR A 43 5.55 -7.29 5.82
CA TYR A 43 4.88 -6.05 6.19
C TYR A 43 5.77 -5.16 7.08
N PHE A 44 6.17 -5.65 8.25
CA PHE A 44 6.91 -4.89 9.26
C PHE A 44 8.28 -4.37 8.81
N LYS A 45 8.91 -5.04 7.85
CA LYS A 45 10.23 -4.66 7.31
C LYS A 45 10.07 -3.74 6.09
N GLU A 46 9.24 -4.15 5.14
CA GLU A 46 9.13 -3.46 3.85
C GLU A 46 8.46 -2.09 3.98
N TRP A 47 7.53 -1.87 4.92
CA TRP A 47 6.89 -0.54 5.02
C TRP A 47 7.89 0.55 5.42
N THR A 48 8.82 0.25 6.34
CA THR A 48 9.89 1.19 6.71
C THR A 48 10.86 1.45 5.58
N GLU A 49 11.20 0.42 4.80
CA GLU A 49 12.12 0.53 3.66
C GLU A 49 11.47 1.32 2.51
N THR A 50 10.20 1.07 2.21
CA THR A 50 9.43 1.84 1.23
C THR A 50 9.33 3.30 1.64
N LYS A 51 9.07 3.59 2.92
CA LYS A 51 9.03 4.98 3.43
C LYS A 51 10.36 5.71 3.14
N ALA A 52 11.47 5.13 3.59
CA ALA A 52 12.80 5.72 3.41
C ALA A 52 13.20 5.87 1.92
N MET A 53 12.82 4.90 1.07
CA MET A 53 13.05 4.97 -0.37
C MET A 53 12.35 6.18 -0.99
N PHE A 54 11.10 6.43 -0.64
CA PHE A 54 10.32 7.55 -1.20
C PHE A 54 10.77 8.90 -0.65
N GLU A 55 11.12 9.00 0.64
CA GLU A 55 11.74 10.21 1.22
C GLU A 55 13.02 10.58 0.45
N LYS A 56 13.86 9.59 0.13
CA LYS A 56 15.09 9.80 -0.66
C LYS A 56 14.81 10.13 -2.13
N LYS A 57 13.81 9.49 -2.75
CA LYS A 57 13.49 9.66 -4.18
C LYS A 57 12.90 11.04 -4.48
N TYR A 58 12.01 11.53 -3.63
CA TYR A 58 11.29 12.79 -3.86
C TYR A 58 11.84 13.95 -3.03
N GLY A 59 12.70 13.69 -2.03
CA GLY A 59 13.22 14.74 -1.14
C GLY A 59 12.13 15.38 -0.27
N GLN A 60 11.04 14.65 -0.03
CA GLN A 60 9.86 15.11 0.70
C GLN A 60 9.63 14.25 1.94
N ASP A 61 9.07 14.87 2.98
CA ASP A 61 8.56 14.11 4.13
C ASP A 61 7.28 13.39 3.75
N VAL A 62 7.38 12.08 3.49
CA VAL A 62 6.25 11.23 3.12
C VAL A 62 5.47 10.75 4.35
N ASN A 63 5.84 11.19 5.56
CA ASN A 63 5.13 10.83 6.78
C ASN A 63 3.67 11.26 6.73
N VAL A 64 3.37 12.44 6.17
CA VAL A 64 1.97 12.90 5.99
C VAL A 64 1.18 11.90 5.13
N TRP A 65 1.74 11.46 4.01
CA TRP A 65 1.10 10.47 3.14
C TRP A 65 0.91 9.12 3.83
N PHE A 66 1.87 8.74 4.67
CA PHE A 66 1.79 7.52 5.47
C PHE A 66 0.69 7.59 6.53
N GLU A 67 0.57 8.72 7.24
CA GLU A 67 -0.50 8.93 8.22
C GLU A 67 -1.88 8.85 7.56
N GLU A 68 -2.06 9.49 6.40
CA GLU A 68 -3.30 9.39 5.62
C GLU A 68 -3.55 7.94 5.15
N LEU A 69 -2.51 7.24 4.69
CA LEU A 69 -2.64 5.85 4.25
C LEU A 69 -3.10 4.94 5.40
N LYS A 70 -2.59 5.15 6.62
CA LYS A 70 -2.98 4.36 7.79
C LYS A 70 -4.47 4.43 8.10
N GLU A 71 -5.12 5.52 7.74
CA GLU A 71 -6.55 5.68 7.95
C GLU A 71 -7.41 4.89 6.95
N THR A 72 -6.83 4.47 5.82
CA THR A 72 -7.55 3.74 4.78
C THR A 72 -7.90 2.30 5.21
N ASN A 73 -9.05 1.81 4.71
CA ASN A 73 -9.47 0.42 4.92
C ASN A 73 -8.49 -0.58 4.28
N GLU A 74 -7.87 -0.20 3.16
CA GLU A 74 -6.91 -1.02 2.42
C GLU A 74 -5.67 -1.31 3.28
N TRP A 75 -5.11 -0.27 3.91
CA TRP A 75 -3.97 -0.42 4.81
C TRP A 75 -4.32 -1.20 6.07
N LYS A 76 -5.46 -0.88 6.70
CA LYS A 76 -5.97 -1.60 7.88
C LYS A 76 -6.15 -3.09 7.58
N ALA A 77 -6.67 -3.44 6.40
CA ALA A 77 -6.83 -4.82 5.96
C ALA A 77 -5.48 -5.52 5.74
N LEU A 78 -4.50 -4.85 5.13
CA LEU A 78 -3.15 -5.39 4.95
C LEU A 78 -2.48 -5.66 6.31
N ALA A 79 -2.53 -4.70 7.24
CA ALA A 79 -1.99 -4.84 8.59
C ALA A 79 -2.63 -6.01 9.35
N ASN A 80 -3.95 -6.18 9.24
CA ASN A 80 -4.66 -7.29 9.86
C ASN A 80 -4.24 -8.65 9.26
N LYS A 81 -4.06 -8.76 7.94
CA LYS A 81 -3.53 -9.97 7.30
C LYS A 81 -2.11 -10.29 7.78
N ALA A 82 -1.25 -9.28 7.90
CA ALA A 82 0.11 -9.43 8.42
C ALA A 82 0.11 -9.94 9.88
N LYS A 83 -0.76 -9.37 10.73
CA LYS A 83 -0.96 -9.83 12.11
C LYS A 83 -1.45 -11.28 12.17
N GLN A 84 -2.45 -11.66 11.37
CA GLN A 84 -2.94 -13.05 11.36
C GLN A 84 -1.85 -14.05 10.95
N LYS A 85 -1.02 -13.70 9.96
CA LYS A 85 0.12 -14.54 9.54
C LYS A 85 1.21 -14.67 10.60
N THR A 86 1.35 -13.68 11.49
CA THR A 86 2.36 -13.69 12.57
C THR A 86 1.83 -14.36 13.83
N VAL A 87 0.54 -14.23 14.14
CA VAL A 87 -0.12 -14.85 15.31
C VAL A 87 -0.26 -16.38 15.16
N GLY A 88 -0.37 -16.90 13.94
CA GLY A 88 -0.37 -18.36 13.68
C GLY A 88 1.00 -19.05 13.81
N LYS A 89 2.08 -18.27 13.95
CA LYS A 89 3.42 -18.78 14.28
C LYS A 89 3.60 -18.70 15.79
N ILE A 90 2.90 -19.58 16.53
CA ILE A 90 3.29 -19.87 17.91
C ILE A 90 4.73 -20.42 17.81
N PRO A 91 5.73 -19.79 18.43
CA PRO A 91 7.02 -20.43 18.60
C PRO A 91 6.76 -21.62 19.52
N THR A 92 6.77 -22.84 18.98
CA THR A 92 7.00 -24.03 19.79
C THR A 92 8.42 -23.90 20.34
N TYR A 93 8.51 -23.46 21.59
CA TYR A 93 9.70 -23.64 22.42
C TYR A 93 9.80 -25.09 22.86
#